data_AF-A0A0A9YSK0-F1
#
_entry.id   AF-A0A0A9YSK0-F1
#
_cell.length_a   1.000
_cell.length_b   1.000
_cell.length_c   1.000
_cell.angle_alpha   90.00
_cell.angle_beta   90.00
_cell.angle_gamma   90.00
#
_symmetry.space_group_name_H-M   'P 1'
#
loop_
_entity.id
_entity.type
_entity.pdbx_description
1 polymer ?
#
loop_
_entity_poly.entity_id
_entity_poly.type
_entity_poly.pdbx_seq_one_letter_code
_entity_poly.pdbx_strand_id
1 'polypeptide(L)'
;TGSKKRKLVDDENQTGRPDKRPRWLETLDMAVDLLKPCGADGLIIACKEFPLNIIQKLLPYVKPSRQLVVYSLYREPLVQLYTELKKTRKDVIGLHIYENWLRSHQILTDRTHPDVTMSASGGHILVGTKVTP
;
A
#
# COMPACT_ATOMS: atom_id res chain seq x y z
N THR A 1 40.26 52.62 12.40
CA THR A 1 39.25 52.17 13.40
C THR A 1 38.89 50.73 13.09
N GLY A 2 39.63 49.79 13.70
CA GLY A 2 39.72 48.39 13.27
C GLY A 2 38.60 47.49 13.79
N SER A 3 38.04 46.69 12.88
CA SER A 3 37.01 45.67 13.12
C SER A 3 37.49 44.57 14.05
N LYS A 4 36.82 44.38 15.18
CA LYS A 4 37.06 43.25 16.10
C LYS A 4 36.09 42.12 15.77
N LYS A 5 36.53 41.19 14.90
CA LYS A 5 35.88 39.88 14.66
C LYS A 5 35.76 39.14 16.00
N ARG A 6 34.55 38.83 16.44
CA ARG A 6 34.34 37.86 17.52
C ARG A 6 34.52 36.46 16.92
N LYS A 7 35.57 35.76 17.35
CA LYS A 7 35.70 34.31 17.14
C LYS A 7 34.64 33.63 18.03
N LEU A 8 33.71 32.89 17.41
CA LEU A 8 32.95 31.87 18.11
C LEU A 8 33.90 30.68 18.27
N VAL A 9 34.08 30.27 19.53
CA VAL A 9 34.90 29.15 19.95
C VAL A 9 34.09 27.88 19.69
N ASP A 10 34.69 26.92 19.01
CA ASP A 10 34.16 25.57 18.85
C ASP A 10 34.08 24.90 20.23
N ASP A 11 32.86 24.81 20.78
CA ASP A 11 32.55 23.93 21.91
C ASP A 11 32.39 22.50 21.36
N GLU A 12 33.52 21.83 21.15
CA GLU A 12 33.64 20.40 20.81
C GLU A 12 33.27 19.51 22.02
N ASN A 13 32.04 19.62 22.52
CA ASN A 13 31.53 18.64 23.48
C ASN A 13 29.99 18.54 23.45
N GLN A 14 29.45 18.33 22.26
CA GLN A 14 28.17 17.64 22.16
C GLN A 14 28.42 16.14 22.36
N THR A 15 28.48 15.70 23.61
CA THR A 15 28.11 14.32 23.96
C THR A 15 26.64 14.14 23.59
N GLY A 16 26.39 13.85 22.31
CA GLY A 16 25.07 13.58 21.79
C GLY A 16 24.48 12.43 22.59
N ARG A 17 23.40 12.69 23.32
CA ARG A 17 22.52 11.60 23.77
C ARG A 17 22.25 10.77 22.52
N PRO A 18 22.51 9.45 22.50
CA PRO A 18 22.13 8.66 21.34
C PRO A 18 20.62 8.86 21.19
N ASP A 19 20.20 9.38 20.03
CA ASP A 19 18.79 9.53 19.70
C ASP A 19 18.16 8.16 19.94
N LYS A 20 17.37 8.07 21.02
CA LYS A 20 16.80 6.80 21.45
C LYS A 20 15.94 6.32 20.30
N ARG A 21 16.34 5.17 19.73
CA ARG A 21 15.60 4.54 18.65
C ARG A 21 14.12 4.48 19.06
N PRO A 22 13.22 5.03 18.24
CA PRO A 22 11.83 5.07 18.61
C PRO A 22 11.30 3.63 18.63
N ARG A 23 10.45 3.30 19.60
CA ARG A 23 9.94 1.93 19.81
C ARG A 23 9.30 1.31 18.56
N TRP A 24 8.70 2.12 17.69
CA TRP A 24 8.11 1.62 16.44
C TRP A 24 9.15 1.01 15.49
N LEU A 25 10.39 1.45 15.56
CA LEU A 25 11.49 0.91 14.76
C LEU A 25 11.83 -0.51 15.20
N GLU A 26 11.85 -0.76 16.52
CA GLU A 26 12.06 -2.11 17.07
C GLU A 26 10.95 -3.07 16.63
N THR A 27 9.69 -2.61 16.67
CA THR A 27 8.55 -3.40 16.16
C THR A 27 8.67 -3.67 14.66
N LEU A 28 9.16 -2.70 13.89
CA LEU A 28 9.37 -2.86 12.46
C LEU A 28 10.48 -3.86 12.17
N ASP A 29 11.61 -3.79 12.87
CA ASP A 29 12.71 -4.74 12.75
C ASP A 29 12.22 -6.17 13.04
N MET A 30 11.46 -6.35 14.13
CA MET A 30 10.85 -7.64 14.46
C MET A 30 9.92 -8.14 13.35
N ALA A 31 9.06 -7.28 12.80
CA ALA A 31 8.13 -7.66 11.75
C ALA A 31 8.85 -8.06 10.45
N VAL A 32 9.91 -7.33 10.10
CA VAL A 32 10.75 -7.63 8.93
C VAL A 32 11.47 -8.96 9.12
N ASP A 33 11.99 -9.24 10.32
CA ASP A 33 12.65 -10.50 10.63
C ASP A 33 11.71 -11.70 10.61
N LEU A 34 10.41 -11.50 10.90
CA LEU A 34 9.38 -12.53 10.71
C LEU A 34 9.03 -12.74 9.22
N LEU A 35 9.01 -11.67 8.43
CA LEU A 35 8.66 -11.72 7.00
C LEU A 35 9.75 -12.37 6.13
N LYS A 36 11.03 -12.16 6.45
CA LYS A 36 12.17 -12.70 5.69
C LYS A 36 12.16 -14.23 5.51
N PRO A 37 12.03 -15.05 6.57
CA PRO A 37 12.10 -16.50 6.44
C PRO A 37 10.76 -17.13 6.06
N CYS A 38 9.66 -16.60 6.59
CA CYS A 38 8.35 -17.23 6.44
C CYS A 38 7.70 -16.81 5.13
N GLY A 39 7.84 -15.56 4.70
CA GLY A 39 7.07 -15.00 3.58
C GLY A 39 5.59 -14.81 3.93
N ALA A 40 4.93 -13.87 3.26
CA ALA A 40 3.53 -13.55 3.46
C ALA A 40 2.61 -14.50 2.68
N ASP A 41 1.46 -14.85 3.28
CA ASP A 41 0.42 -15.68 2.66
C ASP A 41 -0.56 -14.89 1.77
N GLY A 42 -0.38 -13.58 1.64
CA GLY A 42 -1.16 -12.71 0.77
C GLY A 42 -0.74 -11.25 0.91
N LEU A 43 -1.16 -10.41 -0.03
CA LEU A 43 -0.88 -8.98 -0.02
C LEU A 43 -2.14 -8.19 -0.31
N ILE A 44 -2.52 -7.30 0.61
CA ILE A 44 -3.65 -6.38 0.43
C ILE A 44 -3.13 -4.96 0.52
N ILE A 45 -3.44 -4.13 -0.48
CA ILE A 45 -3.03 -2.73 -0.54
C ILE A 45 -4.28 -1.87 -0.71
N ALA A 46 -4.52 -0.96 0.25
CA ALA A 46 -5.61 0.00 0.23
C ALA A 46 -5.07 1.35 0.72
N CYS A 47 -4.37 2.05 -0.17
CA CYS A 47 -3.64 3.27 0.15
C CYS A 47 -3.93 4.38 -0.89
N LYS A 48 -3.58 5.63 -0.58
CA LYS A 48 -3.83 6.77 -1.48
C LYS A 48 -2.69 6.99 -2.47
N GLU A 49 -1.51 6.46 -2.14
CA GLU A 49 -0.30 6.50 -2.93
C GLU A 49 -0.43 5.65 -4.20
N PHE A 50 0.41 5.95 -5.19
CA PHE A 50 0.41 5.19 -6.43
C PHE A 50 0.84 3.73 -6.19
N PRO A 51 0.00 2.73 -6.54
CA PRO A 51 0.16 1.37 -6.03
C PRO A 51 1.37 0.62 -6.62
N LEU A 52 1.87 1.04 -7.79
CA LEU A 52 3.01 0.40 -8.45
C LEU A 52 4.27 0.40 -7.58
N ASN A 53 4.59 1.52 -6.95
CA ASN A 53 5.80 1.68 -6.14
C ASN A 53 5.81 0.75 -4.93
N ILE A 54 4.64 0.51 -4.36
CA ILE A 54 4.45 -0.33 -3.18
C ILE A 54 4.54 -1.80 -3.58
N ILE A 55 3.84 -2.20 -4.64
CA ILE A 55 3.84 -3.58 -5.11
C ILE A 55 5.24 -4.01 -5.52
N GLN A 56 6.00 -3.14 -6.19
CA GLN A 56 7.36 -3.50 -6.61
C GLN A 56 8.25 -3.90 -5.43
N LYS A 57 8.08 -3.24 -4.28
CA LYS A 57 8.85 -3.48 -3.05
C LYS A 57 8.29 -4.61 -2.19
N LEU A 58 6.97 -4.78 -2.14
CA LEU A 58 6.32 -5.75 -1.25
C LEU A 58 6.13 -7.14 -1.88
N LEU A 59 5.98 -7.23 -3.21
CA LEU A 59 5.74 -8.49 -3.89
C LEU A 59 6.83 -9.58 -3.70
N PRO A 60 8.13 -9.25 -3.51
CA PRO A 60 9.15 -10.24 -3.21
C PRO A 60 8.93 -11.00 -1.89
N TYR A 61 8.21 -10.40 -0.94
CA TYR A 61 7.93 -11.02 0.36
C TYR A 61 6.71 -11.95 0.33
N VAL A 62 5.97 -12.01 -0.79
CA VAL A 62 4.76 -12.83 -0.93
C VAL A 62 5.14 -14.20 -1.47
N LYS A 63 4.68 -15.26 -0.80
CA LYS A 63 4.88 -16.64 -1.25
C LYS A 63 4.22 -16.90 -2.61
N PRO A 64 4.72 -17.85 -3.41
CA PRO A 64 4.02 -18.29 -4.62
C PRO A 64 2.66 -18.89 -4.29
N SER A 65 1.75 -18.87 -5.27
CA SER A 65 0.35 -19.30 -5.16
C SER A 65 -0.51 -18.47 -4.20
N ARG A 66 -0.04 -17.28 -3.79
CA ARG A 66 -0.77 -16.38 -2.91
C ARG A 66 -1.39 -15.21 -3.66
N GLN A 67 -2.52 -14.74 -3.16
CA GLN A 67 -3.29 -13.68 -3.79
C GLN A 67 -2.69 -12.30 -3.47
N LEU A 68 -2.72 -11.43 -4.46
CA LEU A 68 -2.51 -10.00 -4.31
C LEU A 68 -3.81 -9.26 -4.63
N VAL A 69 -4.15 -8.29 -3.80
CA VAL A 69 -5.37 -7.49 -3.91
C VAL A 69 -5.01 -6.03 -3.71
N VAL A 70 -5.42 -5.18 -4.65
CA VAL A 70 -5.10 -3.75 -4.65
C VAL A 70 -6.40 -2.99 -4.86
N TYR A 71 -6.80 -2.23 -3.86
CA TYR A 71 -7.97 -1.37 -3.91
C TYR A 71 -7.57 0.06 -4.31
N SER A 72 -8.39 0.68 -5.15
CA SER A 72 -8.32 2.12 -5.42
C SER A 72 -9.72 2.68 -5.65
N LEU A 73 -9.95 3.92 -5.24
CA LEU A 73 -11.22 4.60 -5.51
C LEU A 73 -11.42 4.82 -7.03
N TYR A 74 -10.32 5.10 -7.74
CA TYR A 74 -10.31 5.40 -9.17
C TYR A 74 -9.82 4.20 -9.98
N ARG A 75 -10.29 4.07 -11.22
CA ARG A 75 -9.98 2.92 -12.08
C ARG A 75 -8.61 3.06 -12.75
N GLU A 76 -8.23 4.29 -13.08
CA GLU A 76 -7.06 4.65 -13.87
C GLU A 76 -5.75 4.16 -13.24
N PRO A 77 -5.51 4.29 -11.91
CA PRO A 77 -4.30 3.76 -11.28
C PRO A 77 -4.20 2.24 -11.39
N LEU A 78 -5.33 1.52 -11.33
CA LEU A 78 -5.35 0.06 -11.44
C LEU A 78 -5.14 -0.41 -12.87
N VAL A 79 -5.63 0.32 -13.87
CA VAL A 79 -5.39 0.01 -15.29
C VAL A 79 -3.92 0.22 -15.66
N GLN A 80 -3.31 1.29 -15.16
CA GLN A 80 -1.88 1.53 -15.32
C GLN A 80 -1.08 0.42 -14.64
N LEU A 81 -1.41 0.10 -13.39
CA LEU A 81 -0.79 -1.01 -12.65
C LEU A 81 -0.92 -2.35 -13.37
N TYR A 82 -2.11 -2.68 -13.89
CA TYR A 82 -2.36 -3.91 -14.66
C TYR A 82 -1.41 -4.00 -15.84
N THR A 83 -1.28 -2.91 -16.60
CA THR A 83 -0.45 -2.84 -17.80
C THR A 83 1.02 -3.02 -17.45
N GLU A 84 1.48 -2.35 -16.39
CA GLU A 84 2.86 -2.45 -15.90
C GLU A 84 3.19 -3.84 -15.35
N LEU A 85 2.29 -4.44 -14.56
CA LEU A 85 2.50 -5.81 -14.07
C LEU A 85 2.55 -6.80 -15.23
N LYS A 86 1.69 -6.66 -16.23
CA LYS A 86 1.69 -7.55 -17.39
C LYS A 86 2.94 -7.43 -18.27
N LYS A 87 3.52 -6.23 -18.37
CA LYS A 87 4.74 -5.97 -19.17
C LYS A 87 6.02 -6.38 -18.45
N THR A 88 6.14 -5.99 -17.19
CA THR A 88 7.43 -5.96 -16.48
C THR A 88 7.65 -7.20 -15.61
N ARG A 89 6.57 -7.89 -15.22
CA ARG A 89 6.59 -9.01 -14.27
C ARG A 89 6.14 -10.30 -14.95
N LYS A 90 6.82 -11.41 -14.64
CA LYS A 90 6.45 -12.78 -15.06
C LYS A 90 5.94 -13.64 -13.90
N ASP A 91 6.08 -13.11 -12.69
CA ASP A 91 5.78 -13.72 -11.41
C ASP A 91 4.34 -13.42 -10.93
N VAL A 92 3.47 -12.90 -11.80
CA VAL A 92 2.07 -12.59 -11.49
C VAL A 92 1.17 -13.00 -12.65
N ILE A 93 0.11 -13.74 -12.35
CA ILE A 93 -0.88 -14.21 -13.32
C ILE A 93 -2.31 -13.94 -12.83
N GLY A 94 -3.30 -14.16 -13.72
CA GLY A 94 -4.71 -14.05 -13.36
C GLY A 94 -5.09 -12.64 -12.93
N LEU A 95 -4.51 -11.62 -13.57
CA LEU A 95 -4.82 -10.23 -13.26
C LEU A 95 -6.24 -9.90 -13.72
N HIS A 96 -7.06 -9.39 -12.81
CA HIS A 96 -8.42 -8.95 -13.08
C HIS A 96 -8.70 -7.65 -12.33
N ILE A 97 -9.41 -6.72 -12.99
CA ILE A 97 -9.95 -5.52 -12.33
C ILE A 97 -11.45 -5.73 -12.18
N TYR A 98 -11.94 -5.63 -10.95
CA TYR A 98 -13.34 -5.73 -10.59
C TYR A 98 -13.86 -4.38 -10.11
N GLU A 99 -15.15 -4.16 -10.36
CA GLU A 99 -15.94 -3.08 -9.79
C GLU A 99 -17.19 -3.72 -9.18
N ASN A 100 -17.56 -3.32 -7.98
CA ASN A 100 -18.73 -3.85 -7.27
C ASN A 100 -19.82 -2.79 -7.19
N TRP A 101 -21.02 -3.16 -7.60
CA TRP A 101 -22.21 -2.31 -7.48
C TRP A 101 -23.12 -2.86 -6.38
N LEU A 102 -23.53 -1.97 -5.49
CA LEU A 102 -24.44 -2.28 -4.40
C LEU A 102 -25.66 -1.37 -4.51
N ARG A 103 -26.86 -1.96 -4.50
CA ARG A 103 -28.13 -1.24 -4.54
C ARG A 103 -28.99 -1.70 -3.37
N SER A 104 -29.24 -0.79 -2.43
CA SER A 104 -30.16 -1.01 -1.32
C SER A 104 -31.61 -0.90 -1.79
N HIS A 105 -32.48 -1.67 -1.13
CA HIS A 105 -33.92 -1.71 -1.38
C HIS A 105 -34.69 -1.43 -0.09
N GLN A 106 -35.67 -0.55 -0.17
CA GLN A 106 -36.67 -0.37 0.87
C GLN A 106 -37.71 -1.47 0.75
N ILE A 107 -37.95 -2.22 1.82
CA ILE A 107 -38.95 -3.29 1.88
C ILE A 107 -40.05 -2.87 2.85
N LEU A 108 -41.16 -2.41 2.29
CA LEU A 108 -42.40 -2.07 3.00
C LEU A 108 -43.57 -2.60 2.17
N THR A 109 -44.67 -2.97 2.83
CA THR A 109 -45.91 -3.42 2.15
C THR A 109 -46.34 -2.39 1.10
N ASP A 110 -46.55 -2.86 -0.13
CA ASP A 110 -46.91 -2.07 -1.33
C ASP A 110 -45.98 -0.89 -1.68
N ARG A 111 -44.81 -0.78 -1.05
CA ARG A 111 -43.84 0.31 -1.25
C ARG A 111 -42.40 -0.19 -1.38
N THR A 112 -42.24 -1.35 -2.03
CA THR A 112 -40.93 -1.95 -2.27
C THR A 112 -40.27 -1.33 -3.49
N HIS A 113 -39.15 -0.64 -3.28
CA HIS A 113 -38.38 0.00 -4.35
C HIS A 113 -36.89 0.14 -3.94
N PRO A 114 -35.96 0.27 -4.90
CA PRO A 114 -34.59 0.67 -4.59
C PRO A 114 -34.55 2.07 -3.97
N ASP A 115 -33.54 2.35 -3.15
CA ASP A 115 -33.34 3.72 -2.65
C ASP A 115 -33.17 4.71 -3.81
N VAL A 116 -33.73 5.90 -3.68
CA VAL A 116 -33.72 6.92 -4.74
C VAL A 116 -32.34 7.56 -4.88
N THR A 117 -31.65 7.80 -3.76
CA THR A 117 -30.31 8.38 -3.71
C THR A 117 -29.30 7.34 -3.25
N MET A 118 -28.29 7.06 -4.08
CA MET A 118 -27.23 6.09 -3.78
C MET A 118 -25.89 6.53 -4.32
N SER A 119 -24.82 5.96 -3.74
CA SER A 119 -23.47 6.09 -4.28
C SER A 119 -23.34 5.31 -5.59
N ALA A 120 -22.67 5.91 -6.58
CA ALA A 120 -22.53 5.31 -7.91
C ALA A 120 -21.54 4.12 -7.95
N SER A 121 -20.48 4.18 -7.15
CA SER A 121 -19.46 3.12 -7.08
C SER A 121 -18.74 3.14 -5.72
N GLY A 122 -18.34 1.97 -5.25
CA GLY A 122 -17.54 1.79 -4.04
C GLY A 122 -16.03 1.82 -4.29
N GLY A 123 -15.60 1.99 -5.55
CA GLY A 123 -14.22 1.87 -5.99
C GLY A 123 -13.96 0.57 -6.76
N HIS A 124 -12.68 0.30 -7.00
CA HIS A 124 -12.22 -0.76 -7.88
C HIS A 124 -11.17 -1.61 -7.18
N ILE A 125 -11.09 -2.88 -7.55
CA ILE A 125 -10.14 -3.84 -6.98
C ILE A 125 -9.41 -4.56 -8.11
N LEU A 126 -8.08 -4.52 -8.09
CA LEU A 126 -7.23 -5.38 -8.90
C LEU A 126 -6.88 -6.62 -8.09
N VAL A 127 -7.13 -7.80 -8.64
CA VAL A 127 -6.74 -9.09 -8.08
C VAL A 127 -5.71 -9.74 -8.99
N GLY A 128 -4.76 -10.46 -8.41
CA GLY A 128 -3.84 -11.32 -9.13
C GLY A 128 -3.30 -12.43 -8.23
N THR A 129 -2.59 -13.39 -8.83
CA THR A 129 -1.94 -14.48 -8.10
C THR A 129 -0.44 -14.42 -8.34
N LYS A 130 0.34 -14.43 -7.26
CA LYS A 130 1.80 -14.56 -7.31
C LYS A 130 2.15 -15.97 -7.77
N VAL A 131 3.06 -16.10 -8.71
CA VAL A 131 3.65 -17.38 -9.13
C VAL A 131 5.17 -17.31 -9.06
N THR A 132 5.81 -18.47 -8.98
CA THR A 132 7.24 -18.57 -9.25
C THR A 132 7.49 -18.26 -10.73
N PRO A 133 8.49 -17.40 -11.06
CA PRO A 133 8.86 -17.12 -12.44
C PRO A 133 9.26 -18.37 -13.23
#